data_AF-A0A447RUW4-F1
#
_entry.id   AF-A0A447RUW4-F1
#
_cell.length_a   1.000
_cell.length_b   1.000
_cell.length_c   1.000
_cell.angle_alpha   90.00
_cell.angle_beta   90.00
_cell.angle_gamma   90.00
#
_symmetry.space_group_name_H-M   'P 1'
#
loop_
_entity.id
_entity.type
_entity.pdbx_description
1 polymer ?
#
loop_
_entity_poly.entity_id
_entity_poly.type
_entity_poly.pdbx_seq_one_letter_code
_entity_poly.pdbx_strand_id
1 'polypeptide(L)'
;MFVAVITPALLICQALGLPAQDTQHIISMSLFASGVASIIQIKAWGPVGSGLLSIQGTSFNFVAPLIMGGTALKTAAPTSPP
;
A
#
# COMPACT_ATOMS: atom_id res chain seq x y z
N MET A 1 6.97 1.48 -12.64
CA MET A 1 6.01 0.82 -11.74
C MET A 1 6.63 0.45 -10.40
N PHE A 2 7.73 -0.31 -10.35
CA PHE A 2 8.34 -0.82 -9.09
C PHE A 2 8.56 0.24 -8.01
N VAL A 3 9.32 1.30 -8.31
CA VAL A 3 9.56 2.42 -7.36
C VAL A 3 8.24 3.07 -6.92
N ALA A 4 7.32 3.31 -7.86
CA ALA A 4 6.02 3.92 -7.57
C ALA A 4 5.13 3.09 -6.63
N VAL A 5 5.30 1.76 -6.57
CA VAL A 5 4.59 0.88 -5.64
C VAL A 5 5.25 0.86 -4.26
N ILE A 6 6.59 0.84 -4.23
CA ILE A 6 7.37 0.68 -3.01
C ILE A 6 7.46 1.98 -2.20
N THR A 7 7.68 3.11 -2.87
CA THR A 7 7.92 4.39 -2.19
C THR A 7 6.78 4.80 -1.25
N PRO A 8 5.49 4.73 -1.64
CA PRO A 8 4.40 5.05 -0.72
C PRO A 8 4.37 4.14 0.51
N ALA A 9 4.56 2.83 0.33
CA ALA A 9 4.59 1.88 1.43
C ALA A 9 5.73 2.18 2.41
N LEU A 10 6.94 2.46 1.89
CA LEU A 10 8.08 2.86 2.70
C LEU A 10 7.84 4.15 3.47
N LEU A 11 7.33 5.19 2.81
CA LEU A 11 7.05 6.49 3.45
C LEU A 11 6.06 6.33 4.60
N ILE A 12 4.99 5.57 4.39
CA ILE A 12 3.97 5.32 5.42
C ILE A 12 4.55 4.52 6.58
N CYS A 13 5.26 3.42 6.31
CA CYS A 13 5.82 2.57 7.37
C CYS A 13 6.87 3.32 8.20
N GLN A 14 7.74 4.10 7.55
CA GLN A 14 8.75 4.90 8.24
C GLN A 14 8.12 6.01 9.10
N ALA A 15 7.11 6.70 8.57
CA ALA A 15 6.42 7.76 9.32
C ALA A 15 5.68 7.23 10.55
N LEU A 16 5.18 5.99 10.49
CA LEU A 16 4.51 5.33 11.61
C LEU A 16 5.46 4.60 12.57
N GLY A 17 6.73 4.41 12.16
CA GLY A 17 7.77 3.75 12.93
C GLY A 17 7.61 2.23 12.99
N LEU A 18 7.14 1.61 11.91
CA LEU A 18 7.04 0.14 11.83
C LEU A 18 8.43 -0.51 11.79
N PRO A 19 8.60 -1.72 12.35
CA PRO A 19 9.86 -2.46 12.27
C PRO A 19 10.18 -2.84 10.82
N ALA A 20 11.46 -3.12 10.55
CA ALA A 20 11.94 -3.44 9.21
C ALA A 20 11.24 -4.68 8.61
N GLN A 21 10.95 -5.69 9.44
CA GLN A 21 10.29 -6.92 9.00
C GLN A 21 8.86 -6.67 8.52
N ASP A 22 8.08 -5.87 9.27
CA ASP A 22 6.71 -5.50 8.85
C ASP A 22 6.74 -4.60 7.62
N THR A 23 7.69 -3.68 7.55
CA THR A 23 7.89 -2.81 6.39
C THR A 23 8.18 -3.63 5.12
N GLN A 24 9.07 -4.62 5.22
CA GLN A 24 9.35 -5.55 4.12
C GLN A 24 8.10 -6.34 3.72
N HIS A 25 7.33 -6.81 4.71
CA HIS A 25 6.10 -7.54 4.46
C HIS A 25 5.06 -6.70 3.71
N ILE A 26 4.86 -5.44 4.11
CA ILE A 26 3.94 -4.51 3.44
C ILE A 26 4.42 -4.20 2.02
N ILE A 27 5.72 -4.06 1.79
CA ILE A 27 6.28 -3.90 0.44
C ILE A 27 5.97 -5.13 -0.43
N SER A 28 6.22 -6.33 0.08
CA SER A 28 5.91 -7.58 -0.63
C SER A 28 4.42 -7.70 -0.95
N MET A 29 3.55 -7.37 0.01
CA MET A 29 2.09 -7.33 -0.20
C MET A 29 1.70 -6.30 -1.27
N SER A 30 2.29 -5.11 -1.26
CA SER A 30 2.02 -4.04 -2.23
C SER A 30 2.40 -4.47 -3.66
N LEU A 31 3.57 -5.10 -3.81
CA LEU A 31 4.04 -5.62 -5.09
C LEU A 31 3.13 -6.75 -5.60
N PHE A 32 2.74 -7.68 -4.72
CA PHE A 32 1.83 -8.76 -5.06
C PHE A 32 0.46 -8.22 -5.51
N ALA A 33 -0.14 -7.33 -4.72
CA ALA A 33 -1.43 -6.72 -5.04
C ALA A 33 -1.39 -5.93 -6.36
N SER A 34 -0.33 -5.17 -6.60
CA SER A 34 -0.10 -4.46 -7.88
C SER A 34 -0.01 -5.43 -9.06
N GLY A 35 0.67 -6.58 -8.90
CA GLY A 35 0.75 -7.63 -9.91
C GLY A 35 -0.62 -8.24 -10.23
N VAL A 36 -1.37 -8.65 -9.19
CA VAL A 36 -2.72 -9.20 -9.34
C VAL A 36 -3.67 -8.20 -10.01
N ALA A 37 -3.68 -6.96 -9.56
CA ALA A 37 -4.52 -5.91 -10.11
C ALA A 37 -4.16 -5.60 -11.57
N SER A 38 -2.87 -5.64 -11.93
CA SER A 38 -2.42 -5.49 -13.32
C SER A 38 -2.90 -6.64 -14.21
N ILE A 39 -2.87 -7.89 -13.71
CA ILE A 39 -3.40 -9.04 -14.47
C ILE A 39 -4.89 -8.86 -14.74
N ILE A 40 -5.67 -8.46 -13.73
CA ILE A 40 -7.11 -8.22 -13.85
C ILE A 40 -7.39 -7.09 -14.86
N GLN A 41 -6.60 -6.01 -14.83
CA GLN A 41 -6.81 -4.89 -15.73
C GLN A 41 -6.42 -5.19 -17.18
N ILE A 42 -5.33 -5.92 -17.38
CA ILE A 42 -4.86 -6.31 -18.71
C ILE A 42 -5.76 -7.39 -19.31
N LYS A 43 -6.21 -8.36 -18.51
CA LYS A 43 -7.12 -9.43 -18.95
C LYS A 43 -8.54 -9.01 -18.58
N ALA A 44 -9.22 -8.32 -19.49
CA ALA A 44 -10.65 -8.05 -19.33
C ALA A 44 -11.42 -9.36 -19.10
N TRP A 45 -12.01 -9.49 -17.91
CA TRP A 45 -12.83 -10.61 -17.48
C TRP A 45 -14.27 -10.13 -17.40
N GLY A 46 -14.96 -10.19 -18.55
CA GLY A 46 -16.31 -9.63 -18.68
C GLY A 46 -16.28 -8.11 -18.47
N PRO A 47 -17.06 -7.55 -17.53
CA PRO A 47 -17.08 -6.10 -17.26
C PRO A 47 -15.92 -5.61 -16.38
N VAL A 48 -15.10 -6.51 -15.82
CA VAL A 48 -13.99 -6.16 -14.93
C VAL A 48 -12.69 -6.22 -15.72
N GLY A 49 -11.87 -5.18 -15.63
CA GLY A 49 -10.65 -5.08 -16.43
C GLY A 49 -10.85 -4.23 -17.67
N SER A 50 -9.83 -3.47 -18.07
CA SER A 50 -9.92 -2.61 -19.25
C SER A 50 -9.57 -3.32 -20.56
N GLY A 51 -8.84 -4.45 -20.50
CA GLY A 51 -8.34 -5.13 -21.69
C GLY A 51 -7.18 -4.39 -22.37
N LEU A 52 -6.70 -3.30 -21.76
CA LEU A 52 -5.58 -2.49 -22.24
C LEU A 52 -4.35 -2.73 -21.37
N LEU A 53 -3.19 -2.26 -21.82
CA LEU A 53 -1.97 -2.27 -21.00
C LEU A 53 -2.09 -1.26 -19.85
N SER A 54 -2.84 -1.65 -18.81
CA SER A 54 -3.13 -0.84 -17.63
C SER A 54 -2.45 -1.46 -16.42
N ILE A 55 -1.22 -0.99 -16.18
CA ILE A 55 -0.38 -1.43 -15.07
C ILE A 55 -0.77 -0.69 -13.81
N GLN A 56 -1.10 -1.43 -12.75
CA GLN A 56 -1.58 -0.89 -11.50
C GLN A 56 -0.44 -0.53 -10.55
N GLY A 57 -0.55 0.63 -9.90
CA GLY A 57 0.44 1.15 -8.96
C GLY A 57 -0.20 1.75 -7.72
N THR A 58 0.62 2.12 -6.74
CA THR A 58 0.13 2.74 -5.49
C THR A 58 -0.03 4.25 -5.68
N SER A 59 -1.18 4.80 -5.29
CA SER A 59 -1.44 6.24 -5.41
C SER A 59 -0.82 7.02 -4.23
N PHE A 60 -0.02 8.03 -4.56
CA PHE A 60 0.62 8.90 -3.57
C PHE A 60 -0.38 9.79 -2.81
N ASN A 61 -1.58 9.98 -3.34
CA ASN A 61 -2.63 10.77 -2.67
C ASN A 61 -3.04 10.16 -1.31
N PHE A 62 -2.81 8.86 -1.11
CA PHE A 62 -3.13 8.17 0.14
C PHE A 62 -2.01 8.22 1.18
N VAL A 63 -0.80 8.71 0.84
CA VAL A 63 0.32 8.74 1.79
C VAL A 63 0.00 9.62 3.00
N ALA A 64 -0.34 10.89 2.77
CA ALA A 64 -0.63 11.82 3.87
C ALA A 64 -1.85 11.40 4.71
N PRO A 65 -3.00 11.02 4.12
CA PRO A 65 -4.14 10.51 4.89
C PRO A 65 -3.82 9.26 5.73
N LEU A 66 -3.06 8.31 5.20
CA LEU A 66 -2.70 7.09 5.94
C LEU A 66 -1.74 7.37 7.09
N ILE A 67 -0.79 8.28 6.91
CA ILE A 67 0.09 8.71 8.01
C ILE A 67 -0.72 9.40 9.09
N MET A 68 -1.58 10.36 8.74
CA MET A 68 -2.43 11.07 9.71
C MET A 68 -3.38 10.12 10.45
N GLY A 69 -4.04 9.21 9.74
CA GLY A 69 -4.91 8.21 10.36
C GLY A 69 -4.14 7.28 11.28
N GLY A 70 -2.98 6.78 10.85
CA GLY A 70 -2.14 5.89 11.64
C GLY A 70 -1.58 6.56 12.90
N THR A 71 -1.15 7.82 12.83
CA THR A 71 -0.68 8.57 14.00
C THR A 71 -1.83 8.87 14.96
N ALA A 72 -3.00 9.25 14.46
CA ALA A 72 -4.18 9.48 15.30
C ALA A 72 -4.58 8.22 16.07
N LEU A 73 -4.58 7.05 15.41
CA LEU A 73 -4.87 5.76 16.05
C LEU A 73 -3.81 5.38 17.08
N LYS A 74 -2.53 5.63 16.79
CA LYS A 74 -1.41 5.38 17.72
C LYS A 74 -1.54 6.20 19.01
N THR A 75 -2.02 7.44 18.91
CA THR A 75 -2.24 8.31 20.07
C THR A 75 -3.55 7.99 20.79
N ALA A 76 -4.58 7.52 20.08
CA ALA A 76 -5.87 7.15 20.65
C ALA A 76 -5.89 5.77 21.33
N ALA A 77 -4.92 4.91 21.03
CA ALA A 77 -4.78 3.63 21.69
C ALA A 77 -4.56 3.86 23.21
N PRO A 78 -5.47 3.39 24.10
CA PRO A 78 -5.26 3.51 25.53
C PRO A 78 -3.96 2.77 25.87
N THR A 79 -3.08 3.43 26.61
CA THR A 79 -1.88 2.81 27.17
C THR A 79 -2.31 1.70 28.12
N SER A 80 -2.43 0.46 27.65
CA SER A 80 -2.52 -0.72 28.50
C SER A 80 -1.20 -1.50 28.44
N PRO A 81 -0.30 -1.33 29.40
CA PRO A 81 0.54 -2.43 29.90
C PRO A 81 -0.25 -3.22 30.97
N PRO A 82 0.12 -4.45 31.36
CA PRO A 82 1.35 -5.23 31.06
C PRO A 82 1.19 -6.37 30.05
#